data_AF-A0A1F5RK47-F1
#
_entry.id   AF-A0A1F5RK47-F1
#
_cell.length_a   1.000
_cell.length_b   1.000
_cell.length_c   1.000
_cell.angle_alpha   90.00
_cell.angle_beta   90.00
_cell.angle_gamma   90.00
#
_symmetry.space_group_name_H-M   'P 1'
#
loop_
_entity.id
_entity.type
_entity.pdbx_description
1 polymer ?
#
loop_
_entity_poly.entity_id
_entity_poly.type
_entity_poly.pdbx_seq_one_letter_code
_entity_poly.pdbx_strand_id
1 'polypeptide(L)'
;MWLIALLIVGGVSVLLGLQEAAALTVLTGLFVAAQAADLDPRLRPLYLVVSWIVPVTGAATFAGLTWMLLQSDATGWLLVALAGVAILGALAALLSMLRPCSDALSLRLFRGDPPSHSSRLAARLVMLGLLLAFPAWYALSDVTADLLAGPHSPLRKELLGSSLVGYVLLALAAVGFLVRRDLRATLDRLGLRPLSGTDLAVAALGVVGLAVVNGGLELAQKALFPELWQSDQRISQAIASQLGPAQILLLGLSAGIGEEITLRGALQPRLGIVVTSLLFAALHVQYSWFGMMVILVLGLILGIIRKRTSTTVAMVVHAVYDVLAVFAT
;
A
#
# COMPACT_ATOMS: atom_id res chain seq x y z
N MET A 1 -20.10 3.41 16.67
CA MET A 1 -20.13 3.14 15.21
C MET A 1 -18.89 2.39 14.75
N TRP A 2 -17.67 2.95 14.87
CA TRP A 2 -16.44 2.26 14.42
C TRP A 2 -16.25 0.85 14.99
N LEU A 3 -16.46 0.62 16.29
CA LEU A 3 -16.33 -0.71 16.89
C LEU A 3 -17.24 -1.77 16.21
N ILE A 4 -18.48 -1.40 15.88
CA ILE A 4 -19.43 -2.29 15.20
C ILE A 4 -18.94 -2.59 13.78
N ALA A 5 -18.52 -1.57 13.04
CA ALA A 5 -17.98 -1.73 11.68
C ALA A 5 -16.73 -2.64 11.68
N LEU A 6 -15.80 -2.43 12.62
CA LEU A 6 -14.58 -3.23 12.76
C LEU A 6 -14.90 -4.69 13.13
N LEU A 7 -15.86 -4.94 14.03
CA LEU A 7 -16.27 -6.29 14.40
C LEU A 7 -16.93 -7.03 13.24
N ILE A 8 -17.83 -6.37 12.51
CA ILE A 8 -18.52 -6.98 11.36
C ILE A 8 -17.52 -7.26 10.24
N VAL A 9 -16.79 -6.24 9.79
CA VAL A 9 -15.88 -6.38 8.65
C VAL A 9 -14.71 -7.31 9.00
N GLY A 10 -14.14 -7.18 10.20
CA GLY A 10 -13.06 -8.03 10.66
C GLY A 10 -13.50 -9.47 10.84
N GLY A 11 -14.65 -9.70 11.47
CA GLY A 11 -15.24 -11.03 11.66
C GLY A 11 -15.54 -11.71 10.33
N VAL A 12 -16.19 -11.00 9.40
CA VAL A 12 -16.47 -11.51 8.05
C VAL A 12 -15.16 -11.81 7.29
N SER A 13 -14.16 -10.92 7.39
CA SER A 13 -12.87 -11.13 6.72
C SER A 13 -12.18 -12.40 7.22
N VAL A 14 -12.14 -12.63 8.53
CA VAL A 14 -11.56 -13.85 9.11
C VAL A 14 -12.37 -15.09 8.71
N LEU A 15 -13.70 -15.05 8.80
CA LEU A 15 -14.58 -16.17 8.45
C LEU A 15 -14.45 -16.58 6.98
N LEU A 16 -14.24 -15.61 6.09
CA LEU A 16 -14.09 -15.85 4.65
C LEU A 16 -12.64 -16.10 4.22
N GLY A 17 -11.67 -16.05 5.15
CA GLY A 17 -10.24 -16.23 4.87
C GLY A 17 -9.63 -15.08 4.05
N LEU A 18 -10.14 -13.86 4.19
CA LEU A 18 -9.67 -12.65 3.51
C LEU A 18 -8.58 -11.97 4.38
N GLN A 19 -7.33 -12.41 4.26
CA GLN A 19 -6.27 -12.01 5.19
C GLN A 19 -5.92 -10.53 5.05
N GLU A 20 -5.83 -10.02 3.82
CA GLU A 20 -5.53 -8.61 3.55
C GLU A 20 -6.62 -7.69 4.16
N ALA A 21 -7.89 -7.99 3.90
CA ALA A 21 -9.01 -7.21 4.44
C ALA A 21 -9.05 -7.25 5.98
N ALA A 22 -8.74 -8.40 6.59
CA ALA A 22 -8.62 -8.52 8.04
C ALA A 22 -7.48 -7.65 8.60
N ALA A 23 -6.30 -7.69 7.97
CA ALA A 23 -5.15 -6.88 8.36
C ALA A 23 -5.44 -5.37 8.24
N LEU A 24 -6.03 -4.93 7.12
CA LEU A 24 -6.44 -3.54 6.92
C LEU A 24 -7.51 -3.10 7.94
N THR A 25 -8.40 -4.00 8.34
CA THR A 25 -9.40 -3.73 9.40
C THR A 25 -8.73 -3.57 10.77
N VAL A 26 -7.71 -4.38 11.09
CA VAL A 26 -6.92 -4.18 12.32
C VAL A 26 -6.24 -2.81 12.30
N LEU A 27 -5.55 -2.45 11.20
CA LEU A 27 -4.91 -1.14 11.07
C LEU A 27 -5.90 0.01 11.19
N THR A 28 -7.10 -0.14 10.62
CA THR A 28 -8.22 0.81 10.77
C THR A 28 -8.54 1.03 12.26
N GLY A 29 -8.68 -0.05 13.03
CA GLY A 29 -8.92 0.04 14.48
C GLY A 29 -7.80 0.75 15.24
N LEU A 30 -6.54 0.50 14.86
CA LEU A 30 -5.39 1.20 15.46
C LEU A 30 -5.43 2.71 15.20
N PHE A 31 -5.78 3.13 13.98
CA PHE A 31 -5.94 4.55 13.66
C PHE A 31 -7.10 5.19 14.41
N VAL A 32 -8.24 4.51 14.53
CA VAL A 32 -9.39 5.01 15.32
C VAL A 32 -8.98 5.20 16.78
N ALA A 33 -8.32 4.20 17.39
CA ALA A 33 -7.85 4.29 18.78
C ALA A 33 -6.82 5.41 18.98
N ALA A 34 -5.85 5.54 18.07
CA ALA A 34 -4.84 6.59 18.13
C ALA A 34 -5.45 7.99 18.00
N GLN A 35 -6.39 8.17 17.06
CA GLN A 35 -7.07 9.44 16.88
C GLN A 35 -7.99 9.78 18.05
N ALA A 36 -8.72 8.80 18.60
CA ALA A 36 -9.55 9.03 19.77
C ALA A 36 -8.71 9.46 20.97
N ALA A 37 -7.54 8.86 21.16
CA ALA A 37 -6.60 9.23 22.21
C ALA A 37 -5.97 10.63 22.04
N ASP A 38 -5.76 11.14 20.81
CA ASP A 38 -5.37 12.55 20.64
C ASP A 38 -6.52 13.55 20.76
N LEU A 39 -7.77 13.12 20.99
CA LEU A 39 -8.90 14.01 21.27
C LEU A 39 -9.28 14.00 22.75
N ASP A 40 -9.41 12.80 23.33
CA ASP A 40 -9.83 12.61 24.70
C ASP A 40 -8.76 11.81 25.48
N PRO A 41 -8.08 12.44 26.46
CA PRO A 41 -7.12 11.76 27.33
C PRO A 41 -7.68 10.52 28.05
N ARG A 42 -9.00 10.44 28.27
CA ARG A 42 -9.65 9.27 28.88
C ARG A 42 -9.57 8.02 28.01
N LEU A 43 -9.39 8.18 26.70
CA LEU A 43 -9.24 7.08 25.74
C LEU A 43 -7.78 6.68 25.52
N ARG A 44 -6.82 7.32 26.21
CA ARG A 44 -5.41 6.95 26.16
C ARG A 44 -5.12 5.51 26.58
N PRO A 45 -5.78 4.91 27.59
CA PRO A 45 -5.58 3.49 27.91
C PRO A 45 -5.87 2.56 26.74
N LEU A 46 -6.92 2.84 25.95
CA LEU A 46 -7.24 2.07 24.74
C LEU A 46 -6.10 2.11 23.73
N TYR A 47 -5.54 3.30 23.47
CA TYR A 47 -4.36 3.43 22.61
C TYR A 47 -3.16 2.65 23.17
N LEU A 48 -2.89 2.72 24.47
CA LEU A 48 -1.75 2.02 25.07
C LEU A 48 -1.83 0.50 24.88
N VAL A 49 -3.03 -0.07 25.04
CA VAL A 49 -3.30 -1.51 24.84
C VAL A 49 -2.98 -1.97 23.41
N VAL A 50 -3.09 -1.10 22.41
CA VAL A 50 -2.90 -1.47 21.01
C VAL A 50 -1.63 -0.90 20.38
N SER A 51 -0.97 0.05 21.03
CA SER A 51 0.16 0.80 20.48
C SER A 51 1.42 -0.02 20.23
N TRP A 52 1.55 -1.17 20.91
CA TRP A 52 2.66 -2.10 20.74
C TRP A 52 2.51 -3.00 19.51
N ILE A 53 1.30 -3.14 18.94
CA ILE A 53 1.01 -4.09 17.87
C ILE A 53 1.94 -3.85 16.68
N VAL A 54 1.92 -2.66 16.07
CA VAL A 54 2.76 -2.35 14.88
C VAL A 54 4.26 -2.52 15.12
N PRO A 55 4.88 -1.96 16.18
CA PRO A 55 6.32 -2.13 16.38
C PRO A 55 6.72 -3.57 16.71
N VAL A 56 5.92 -4.32 17.47
CA VAL A 56 6.24 -5.71 17.83
C VAL A 56 6.01 -6.65 16.65
N THR A 57 4.87 -6.52 15.94
CA THR A 57 4.63 -7.34 14.74
C THR A 57 5.61 -7.00 13.64
N GLY A 58 5.94 -5.72 13.44
CA GLY A 58 7.00 -5.29 12.53
C GLY A 58 8.35 -5.93 12.88
N ALA A 59 8.75 -5.88 14.15
CA ALA A 59 9.99 -6.53 14.60
C ALA A 59 9.99 -8.05 14.34
N ALA A 60 8.87 -8.72 14.63
CA ALA A 60 8.70 -10.15 14.39
C ALA A 60 8.75 -10.49 12.88
N THR A 61 8.09 -9.70 12.03
CA THR A 61 8.13 -9.87 10.57
C THR A 61 9.57 -9.75 10.05
N PHE A 62 10.30 -8.71 10.45
CA PHE A 62 11.68 -8.52 10.01
C PHE A 62 12.65 -9.58 10.56
N ALA A 63 12.43 -10.06 11.80
CA ALA A 63 13.19 -11.18 12.34
C ALA A 63 12.90 -12.48 11.56
N GLY A 64 11.64 -12.75 11.22
CA GLY A 64 11.24 -13.88 10.38
C GLY A 64 11.84 -13.81 8.97
N LEU A 65 11.86 -12.63 8.35
CA LEU A 65 12.53 -12.42 7.07
C LEU A 65 14.04 -12.65 7.17
N THR A 66 14.68 -12.14 8.22
CA THR A 66 16.11 -12.39 8.47
C THR A 66 16.38 -13.90 8.54
N TRP A 67 15.56 -14.63 9.31
CA TRP A 67 15.66 -16.09 9.44
C TRP A 67 15.49 -16.81 8.10
N MET A 68 14.51 -16.40 7.29
CA MET A 68 14.24 -16.99 5.98
C MET A 68 15.37 -16.70 4.99
N LEU A 69 15.89 -15.47 4.98
CA LEU A 69 17.01 -15.06 4.11
C LEU A 69 18.29 -15.83 4.43
N LEU A 70 18.58 -16.08 5.71
CA LEU A 70 19.73 -16.88 6.13
C LEU A 70 19.66 -18.35 5.69
N GLN A 71 18.48 -18.84 5.31
CA GLN A 71 18.25 -20.19 4.76
C GLN A 71 18.04 -20.20 3.25
N SER A 72 18.01 -19.03 2.61
CA SER A 72 17.84 -18.91 1.16
C SER A 72 19.15 -19.17 0.41
N ASP A 73 19.05 -19.28 -0.91
CA ASP A 73 20.20 -19.41 -1.80
C ASP A 73 20.99 -18.09 -1.99
N ALA A 74 20.60 -17.01 -1.29
CA ALA A 74 21.34 -15.75 -1.31
C ALA A 74 22.75 -15.94 -0.74
N THR A 75 23.77 -15.45 -1.46
CA THR A 75 25.17 -15.57 -1.01
C THR A 75 25.92 -14.24 -1.09
N GLY A 76 27.09 -14.19 -0.44
CA GLY A 76 28.01 -13.06 -0.51
C GLY A 76 27.40 -11.74 0.00
N TRP A 77 27.66 -10.66 -0.73
CA TRP A 77 27.23 -9.31 -0.34
C TRP A 77 25.72 -9.12 -0.36
N LEU A 78 25.00 -9.86 -1.23
CA LEU A 78 23.55 -9.74 -1.37
C LEU A 78 22.85 -10.23 -0.10
N LEU A 79 23.26 -11.39 0.42
CA LEU A 79 22.74 -11.90 1.70
C LEU A 79 22.99 -10.91 2.84
N VAL A 80 24.21 -10.35 2.92
CA VAL A 80 24.57 -9.36 3.94
C VAL A 80 23.70 -8.11 3.83
N ALA A 81 23.42 -7.63 2.61
CA ALA A 81 22.55 -6.48 2.40
C ALA A 81 21.10 -6.78 2.79
N LEU A 82 20.53 -7.91 2.35
CA LEU A 82 19.16 -8.31 2.64
C LEU A 82 18.94 -8.53 4.14
N ALA A 83 19.80 -9.36 4.77
CA ALA A 83 19.74 -9.60 6.22
C ALA A 83 20.04 -8.32 7.01
N GLY A 84 20.97 -7.50 6.55
CA GLY A 84 21.28 -6.21 7.18
C GLY A 84 20.09 -5.26 7.19
N VAL A 85 19.40 -5.09 6.06
CA VAL A 85 18.17 -4.28 5.98
C VAL A 85 17.07 -4.87 6.83
N ALA A 86 16.89 -6.19 6.84
CA ALA A 86 15.89 -6.85 7.68
C ALA A 86 16.17 -6.65 9.18
N ILE A 87 17.41 -6.83 9.64
CA ILE A 87 17.83 -6.57 11.02
C ILE A 87 17.61 -5.10 11.38
N LEU A 88 17.99 -4.17 10.50
CA LEU A 88 17.74 -2.74 10.70
C LEU A 88 16.24 -2.43 10.79
N GLY A 89 15.41 -3.10 9.99
CA GLY A 89 13.95 -3.03 10.08
C GLY A 89 13.42 -3.48 11.44
N ALA A 90 13.92 -4.61 11.97
CA ALA A 90 13.54 -5.10 13.29
C ALA A 90 13.95 -4.13 14.41
N LEU A 91 15.18 -3.62 14.35
CA LEU A 91 15.68 -2.63 15.30
C LEU A 91 14.88 -1.32 15.23
N ALA A 92 14.62 -0.81 14.02
CA ALA A 92 13.82 0.40 13.81
C ALA A 92 12.39 0.24 14.35
N ALA A 93 11.78 -0.94 14.17
CA ALA A 93 10.47 -1.26 14.71
C ALA A 93 10.47 -1.17 16.25
N LEU A 94 11.41 -1.83 16.93
CA LEU A 94 11.55 -1.79 18.39
C LEU A 94 11.89 -0.39 18.91
N LEU A 95 12.85 0.30 18.30
CA LEU A 95 13.23 1.67 18.67
C LEU A 95 12.07 2.64 18.51
N SER A 96 11.17 2.42 17.54
CA SER A 96 9.97 3.25 17.38
C SER A 96 8.96 3.13 18.53
N MET A 97 9.11 2.19 19.46
CA MET A 97 8.36 2.16 20.72
C MET A 97 8.78 3.29 21.66
N LEU A 98 10.04 3.72 21.57
CA LEU A 98 10.55 4.84 22.35
C LEU A 98 9.94 6.14 21.83
N ARG A 99 9.41 6.93 22.76
CA ARG A 99 8.74 8.20 22.43
C ARG A 99 9.65 9.17 21.66
N PRO A 100 10.92 9.40 22.04
CA PRO A 100 11.81 10.30 21.29
C PRO A 100 12.02 9.84 19.84
N CYS A 101 12.19 8.53 19.61
CA CYS A 101 12.39 7.98 18.27
C CYS A 101 11.14 8.12 17.39
N SER A 102 9.96 7.82 17.94
CA SER A 102 8.70 7.97 17.19
C SER A 102 8.31 9.42 16.94
N ASP A 103 8.62 10.34 17.86
CA ASP A 103 8.43 11.78 17.66
C ASP A 103 9.37 12.30 16.57
N ALA A 104 10.65 11.91 16.60
CA ALA A 104 11.63 12.26 15.56
C ALA A 104 11.22 11.72 14.17
N LEU A 105 10.71 10.48 14.11
CA LEU A 105 10.22 9.88 12.87
C LEU A 105 9.01 10.64 12.32
N SER A 106 8.03 10.96 13.18
CA SER A 106 6.84 11.72 12.81
C SER A 106 7.20 13.11 12.26
N LEU A 107 8.08 13.84 12.96
CA LEU A 107 8.54 15.17 12.53
C LEU A 107 9.27 15.15 11.18
N ARG A 108 10.06 14.11 10.91
CA ARG A 108 10.77 13.96 9.63
C ARG A 108 9.81 13.72 8.46
N LEU A 109 8.79 12.89 8.65
CA LEU A 109 7.87 12.48 7.59
C LEU A 109 6.72 13.47 7.35
N PHE A 110 6.17 14.06 8.41
CA PHE A 110 4.92 14.86 8.35
C PHE A 110 5.12 16.34 8.71
N ARG A 111 6.31 16.89 8.40
CA ARG A 111 6.75 18.27 8.68
C ARG A 111 5.60 19.26 8.92
N GLY A 112 5.57 19.89 10.09
CA GLY A 112 4.70 21.04 10.37
C GLY A 112 3.69 20.83 11.51
N ASP A 113 3.33 19.59 11.86
CA ASP A 113 2.44 19.30 12.99
C ASP A 113 3.20 18.71 14.19
N PRO A 114 2.82 19.05 15.44
CA PRO A 114 3.36 18.39 16.62
C PRO A 114 3.01 16.89 16.63
N PRO A 115 3.93 16.00 17.04
CA PRO A 115 3.68 14.56 17.02
C PRO A 115 2.47 14.12 17.86
N SER A 116 1.44 13.64 17.19
CA SER A 116 0.28 12.93 17.76
C SER A 116 0.48 11.41 17.75
N HIS A 117 -0.34 10.66 18.49
CA HIS A 117 -0.41 9.20 18.44
C HIS A 117 -0.71 8.70 17.03
N SER A 118 -1.66 9.33 16.35
CA SER A 118 -2.01 9.02 14.96
C SER A 118 -0.85 9.27 13.98
N SER A 119 -0.13 10.38 14.12
CA SER A 119 1.04 10.67 13.29
C SER A 119 2.19 9.70 13.56
N ARG A 120 2.46 9.34 14.82
CA ARG A 120 3.48 8.34 15.17
C ARG A 120 3.14 6.97 14.59
N LEU A 121 1.87 6.56 14.65
CA LEU A 121 1.41 5.31 14.04
C LEU A 121 1.63 5.30 12.53
N ALA A 122 1.19 6.36 11.83
CA ALA A 122 1.41 6.49 10.39
C ALA A 122 2.90 6.49 10.03
N ALA A 123 3.72 7.18 10.82
CA ALA A 123 5.15 7.29 10.60
C ALA A 123 5.84 5.92 10.69
N ARG A 124 5.44 5.09 11.66
CA ARG A 124 5.91 3.71 11.79
C ARG A 124 5.51 2.88 10.58
N LEU A 125 4.25 2.91 10.18
CA LEU A 125 3.77 2.13 9.03
C LEU A 125 4.50 2.51 7.74
N VAL A 126 4.74 3.81 7.51
CA VAL A 126 5.53 4.30 6.36
C VAL A 126 6.97 3.78 6.42
N MET A 127 7.64 3.93 7.56
CA MET A 127 9.01 3.46 7.74
C MET A 127 9.12 1.95 7.53
N LEU A 128 8.24 1.17 8.15
CA LEU A 128 8.25 -0.29 8.05
C LEU A 128 7.92 -0.74 6.63
N GLY A 129 6.94 -0.13 5.96
CA GLY A 129 6.62 -0.46 4.57
C GLY A 129 7.79 -0.21 3.61
N LEU A 130 8.49 0.91 3.75
CA LEU A 130 9.67 1.20 2.93
C LEU A 130 10.84 0.24 3.21
N LEU A 131 11.10 -0.08 4.49
CA LEU A 131 12.18 -1.00 4.87
C LEU A 131 11.86 -2.46 4.48
N LEU A 132 10.57 -2.81 4.40
CA LEU A 132 10.12 -4.15 4.08
C LEU A 132 10.39 -4.50 2.61
N ALA A 133 10.28 -3.52 1.72
CA ALA A 133 10.31 -3.72 0.27
C ALA A 133 11.50 -4.56 -0.22
N PHE A 134 12.72 -4.20 0.18
CA PHE A 134 13.94 -4.84 -0.31
C PHE A 134 14.10 -6.31 0.16
N PRO A 135 14.05 -6.62 1.47
CA PRO A 135 14.13 -8.00 1.93
C PRO A 135 12.91 -8.82 1.50
N ALA A 136 11.70 -8.24 1.46
CA ALA A 136 10.49 -8.95 1.04
C ALA A 136 10.51 -9.29 -0.45
N TRP A 137 11.03 -8.40 -1.30
CA TRP A 137 11.19 -8.65 -2.74
C TRP A 137 11.97 -9.93 -3.02
N TYR A 138 13.13 -10.09 -2.39
CA TYR A 138 13.94 -11.31 -2.56
C TYR A 138 13.28 -12.53 -1.92
N ALA A 139 12.76 -12.37 -0.69
CA ALA A 139 12.07 -13.42 0.05
C ALA A 139 10.87 -14.01 -0.70
N LEU A 140 10.21 -13.21 -1.54
CA LEU A 140 8.98 -13.57 -2.24
C LEU A 140 9.21 -13.87 -3.72
N SER A 141 10.37 -13.58 -4.31
CA SER A 141 10.59 -13.74 -5.75
C SER A 141 10.41 -15.18 -6.23
N ASP A 142 10.84 -16.16 -5.44
CA ASP A 142 10.72 -17.58 -5.80
C ASP A 142 9.36 -18.16 -5.39
N VAL A 143 8.84 -17.74 -4.23
CA VAL A 143 7.57 -18.23 -3.67
C VAL A 143 6.37 -17.73 -4.47
N THR A 144 6.40 -16.49 -4.97
CA THR A 144 5.29 -15.91 -5.75
C THR A 144 5.12 -16.60 -7.10
N ALA A 145 6.21 -16.98 -7.77
CA ALA A 145 6.16 -17.70 -9.03
C ALA A 145 5.50 -19.09 -8.87
N ASP A 146 5.82 -19.82 -7.81
CA ASP A 146 5.25 -21.15 -7.54
C ASP A 146 3.79 -21.09 -7.06
N LEU A 147 3.42 -20.08 -6.24
CA LEU A 147 2.05 -19.88 -5.77
C LEU A 147 1.08 -19.45 -6.88
N LEU A 148 1.58 -18.72 -7.88
CA LEU A 148 0.81 -18.25 -9.03
C LEU A 148 0.58 -19.34 -10.09
N ALA A 149 1.40 -20.40 -10.11
CA ALA A 149 1.29 -21.52 -11.06
C ALA A 149 0.29 -22.62 -10.62
N GLY A 150 -0.21 -22.58 -9.38
CA GLY A 150 -1.09 -23.62 -8.84
C GLY A 150 -2.58 -23.47 -9.23
N PRO A 151 -3.29 -24.55 -9.62
CA PRO A 151 -4.72 -24.51 -10.02
C PRO A 151 -5.70 -24.15 -8.88
N HIS A 152 -5.22 -24.05 -7.64
CA HIS A 152 -5.98 -23.66 -6.46
C HIS A 152 -5.34 -22.46 -5.73
N SER A 153 -4.89 -21.45 -6.47
CA SER A 153 -4.29 -20.27 -5.85
C SER A 153 -5.30 -19.58 -4.90
N PRO A 154 -4.99 -19.42 -3.59
CA PRO A 154 -5.83 -18.66 -2.66
C PRO A 154 -6.00 -17.18 -3.07
N LEU A 155 -5.11 -16.70 -3.94
CA LEU A 155 -5.12 -15.39 -4.59
C LEU A 155 -6.46 -15.07 -5.29
N ARG A 156 -7.21 -16.06 -5.79
CA ARG A 156 -8.49 -15.82 -6.49
C ARG A 156 -9.54 -15.11 -5.62
N LYS A 157 -9.51 -15.29 -4.30
CA LYS A 157 -10.47 -14.66 -3.36
C LYS A 157 -9.93 -13.38 -2.75
N GLU A 158 -8.62 -13.29 -2.54
CA GLU A 158 -7.99 -12.09 -1.97
C GLU A 158 -7.87 -10.95 -3.01
N LEU A 159 -7.60 -11.25 -4.29
CA LEU A 159 -7.52 -10.23 -5.35
C LEU A 159 -8.84 -9.51 -5.64
N LEU A 160 -9.99 -10.14 -5.40
CA LEU A 160 -11.29 -9.62 -5.88
C LEU A 160 -11.99 -8.79 -4.80
N GLY A 161 -11.69 -7.50 -4.74
CA GLY A 161 -12.51 -6.47 -4.09
C GLY A 161 -12.58 -6.47 -2.56
N SER A 162 -12.07 -7.50 -1.88
CA SER A 162 -11.98 -7.52 -0.42
C SER A 162 -10.98 -6.48 0.12
N SER A 163 -9.89 -6.29 -0.60
CA SER A 163 -8.88 -5.26 -0.35
C SER A 163 -9.46 -3.84 -0.45
N LEU A 164 -10.37 -3.59 -1.40
CA LEU A 164 -11.03 -2.28 -1.56
C LEU A 164 -11.71 -1.81 -0.28
N VAL A 165 -12.52 -2.68 0.36
CA VAL A 165 -13.22 -2.33 1.61
C VAL A 165 -12.21 -2.01 2.71
N GLY A 166 -11.16 -2.84 2.84
CA GLY A 166 -10.08 -2.61 3.80
C GLY A 166 -9.38 -1.27 3.59
N TYR A 167 -9.01 -0.93 2.35
CA TYR A 167 -8.36 0.33 2.01
C TYR A 167 -9.25 1.54 2.25
N VAL A 168 -10.52 1.47 1.88
CA VAL A 168 -11.48 2.55 2.13
C VAL A 168 -11.63 2.79 3.63
N LEU A 169 -11.80 1.73 4.43
CA LEU A 169 -11.88 1.86 5.88
C LEU A 169 -10.61 2.44 6.47
N LEU A 170 -9.45 1.94 6.03
CA LEU A 170 -8.15 2.43 6.48
C LEU A 170 -7.97 3.92 6.16
N ALA A 171 -8.30 4.34 4.94
CA ALA A 171 -8.20 5.74 4.53
C ALA A 171 -9.14 6.64 5.35
N LEU A 172 -10.40 6.23 5.54
CA LEU A 172 -11.39 6.96 6.35
C LEU A 172 -10.95 7.08 7.82
N ALA A 173 -10.48 5.98 8.42
CA ALA A 173 -9.95 5.99 9.78
C ALA A 173 -8.66 6.81 9.90
N ALA A 174 -7.75 6.73 8.92
CA ALA A 174 -6.50 7.48 8.92
C ALA A 174 -6.73 9.00 8.80
N VAL A 175 -7.77 9.46 8.09
CA VAL A 175 -8.13 10.88 8.02
C VAL A 175 -9.09 11.31 9.13
N GLY A 176 -9.61 10.38 9.95
CA GLY A 176 -10.38 10.69 11.15
C GLY A 176 -11.88 10.86 10.94
N PHE A 177 -12.45 10.19 9.95
CA PHE A 177 -13.89 10.16 9.74
C PHE A 177 -14.62 9.65 11.00
N LEU A 178 -15.69 10.33 11.41
CA LEU A 178 -16.49 10.06 12.63
C LEU A 178 -15.73 10.13 13.97
N VAL A 179 -14.46 10.54 13.95
CA VAL A 179 -13.66 10.80 15.17
C VAL A 179 -13.36 12.29 15.26
N ARG A 180 -12.78 12.87 14.21
CA ARG A 180 -12.42 14.30 14.10
C ARG A 180 -13.19 15.04 13.02
N ARG A 181 -13.68 14.31 12.01
CA ARG A 181 -14.27 14.88 10.80
C ARG A 181 -15.61 14.25 10.51
N ASP A 182 -16.55 15.09 10.09
CA ASP A 182 -17.79 14.63 9.46
C ASP A 182 -17.52 14.15 8.03
N LEU A 183 -18.58 13.76 7.31
CA LEU A 183 -18.48 13.26 5.94
C LEU A 183 -17.90 14.32 4.99
N ARG A 184 -18.39 15.56 5.06
CA ARG A 184 -17.97 16.61 4.14
C ARG A 184 -16.48 16.93 4.30
N ALA A 185 -16.04 17.18 5.53
CA ALA A 185 -14.63 17.44 5.82
C ALA A 185 -13.73 16.24 5.49
N THR A 186 -14.26 15.01 5.54
CA THR A 186 -13.55 13.80 5.14
C THR A 186 -13.36 13.73 3.63
N LEU A 187 -14.42 13.96 2.84
CA LEU A 187 -14.34 14.00 1.38
C LEU A 187 -13.38 15.08 0.90
N ASP A 188 -13.46 16.28 1.49
CA ASP A 188 -12.54 17.39 1.20
C ASP A 188 -11.09 17.03 1.55
N ARG A 189 -10.85 16.42 2.72
CA ARG A 189 -9.51 15.98 3.16
C ARG A 189 -8.92 14.90 2.26
N LEU A 190 -9.76 13.99 1.75
CA LEU A 190 -9.35 12.95 0.82
C LEU A 190 -9.24 13.47 -0.62
N GLY A 191 -9.73 14.68 -0.92
CA GLY A 191 -9.76 15.21 -2.28
C GLY A 191 -10.73 14.45 -3.18
N LEU A 192 -11.85 13.97 -2.63
CA LEU A 192 -12.91 13.28 -3.36
C LEU A 192 -13.97 14.31 -3.78
N ARG A 193 -14.10 14.52 -5.09
CA ARG A 193 -15.11 15.42 -5.66
C ARG A 193 -15.62 14.88 -6.99
N PRO A 194 -16.84 15.25 -7.41
CA PRO A 194 -17.35 14.89 -8.74
C PRO A 194 -16.41 15.34 -9.86
N LEU A 195 -16.39 14.57 -10.95
CA LEU A 195 -15.62 14.87 -12.15
C LEU A 195 -16.27 16.00 -12.94
N SER A 196 -15.45 16.95 -13.38
CA SER A 196 -15.82 17.96 -14.37
C SER A 196 -15.41 17.51 -15.79
N GLY A 197 -15.90 18.20 -16.83
CA GLY A 197 -15.49 17.90 -18.21
C GLY A 197 -13.98 18.01 -18.44
N THR A 198 -13.32 18.97 -17.79
CA THR A 198 -11.86 19.09 -17.82
C THR A 198 -11.15 17.92 -17.13
N ASP A 199 -11.75 17.38 -16.06
CA ASP A 199 -11.18 16.22 -15.38
C ASP A 199 -11.24 14.97 -16.26
N LEU A 200 -12.28 14.80 -17.09
CA LEU A 200 -12.38 13.69 -18.04
C LEU A 200 -11.27 13.77 -19.10
N ALA A 201 -10.96 14.97 -19.60
CA ALA A 201 -9.84 15.17 -20.52
C ALA A 201 -8.49 14.86 -19.86
N VAL A 202 -8.28 15.33 -18.62
CA VAL A 202 -7.08 14.99 -17.84
C VAL A 202 -7.00 13.49 -17.57
N ALA A 203 -8.12 12.83 -17.29
CA ALA A 203 -8.16 11.40 -17.05
C ALA A 203 -7.77 10.62 -18.32
N ALA A 204 -8.35 10.97 -19.47
CA ALA A 204 -8.02 10.35 -20.75
C ALA A 204 -6.54 10.54 -21.12
N LEU A 205 -6.02 11.77 -20.99
CA LEU A 205 -4.59 12.06 -21.20
C LEU A 205 -3.70 11.34 -20.20
N GLY A 206 -4.15 11.20 -18.95
CA GLY A 206 -3.45 10.46 -17.90
C GLY A 206 -3.33 8.98 -18.24
N VAL A 207 -4.41 8.34 -18.69
CA VAL A 207 -4.41 6.93 -19.12
C VAL A 207 -3.45 6.73 -20.29
N VAL A 208 -3.54 7.57 -21.33
CA VAL A 208 -2.61 7.52 -22.47
C VAL A 208 -1.17 7.76 -22.01
N GLY A 209 -0.95 8.71 -21.11
CA GLY A 209 0.37 9.01 -20.56
C GLY A 209 0.97 7.83 -19.79
N LEU A 210 0.18 7.17 -18.93
CA LEU A 210 0.62 5.95 -18.23
C LEU A 210 0.93 4.83 -19.23
N ALA A 211 0.07 4.60 -20.22
CA ALA A 211 0.28 3.57 -21.24
C ALA A 211 1.56 3.80 -22.06
N VAL A 212 1.81 5.04 -22.50
CA VAL A 212 3.02 5.41 -23.25
C VAL A 212 4.28 5.23 -22.40
N VAL A 213 4.25 5.71 -21.15
CA VAL A 213 5.39 5.59 -20.24
C VAL A 213 5.66 4.13 -19.90
N ASN A 214 4.63 3.36 -19.58
CA ASN A 214 4.76 1.93 -19.27
C ASN A 214 5.30 1.16 -20.48
N GLY A 215 4.70 1.32 -21.67
CA GLY A 215 5.16 0.62 -22.87
C GLY A 215 6.59 1.00 -23.26
N GLY A 216 6.98 2.27 -23.12
CA GLY A 216 8.35 2.70 -23.37
C GLY A 216 9.36 2.08 -22.39
N LEU A 217 9.02 2.03 -21.10
CA LEU A 217 9.85 1.40 -20.08
C LEU A 217 9.89 -0.12 -20.21
N GLU A 218 8.80 -0.74 -20.65
CA GLU A 218 8.73 -2.17 -20.92
C GLU A 218 9.64 -2.55 -22.10
N LEU A 219 9.63 -1.77 -23.19
CA LEU A 219 10.57 -1.96 -24.30
C LEU A 219 12.02 -1.82 -23.85
N ALA A 220 12.31 -0.85 -22.98
CA ALA A 220 13.64 -0.69 -22.39
C ALA A 220 14.01 -1.88 -21.50
N GLN A 221 13.09 -2.38 -20.68
CA GLN A 221 13.29 -3.57 -19.84
C GLN A 221 13.58 -4.80 -20.69
N LYS A 222 12.79 -5.02 -21.74
CA LYS A 222 12.95 -6.15 -22.66
C LYS A 222 14.32 -6.13 -23.35
N ALA A 223 14.83 -4.94 -23.69
CA ALA A 223 16.12 -4.79 -24.35
C ALA A 223 17.31 -4.90 -23.38
N LEU A 224 17.22 -4.33 -22.18
CA LEU A 224 18.33 -4.21 -21.22
C LEU A 224 18.36 -5.37 -20.21
N PHE A 225 17.19 -5.90 -19.84
CA PHE A 225 16.99 -6.88 -18.78
C PHE A 225 15.95 -7.94 -19.19
N PRO A 226 16.20 -8.72 -20.26
CA PRO A 226 15.21 -9.65 -20.83
C PRO A 226 14.70 -10.67 -19.82
N GLU A 227 15.53 -11.15 -18.90
CA GLU A 227 15.14 -12.10 -17.85
C GLU A 227 14.15 -11.49 -16.85
N LEU A 228 14.37 -10.22 -16.45
CA LEU A 228 13.46 -9.50 -15.56
C LEU A 228 12.12 -9.23 -16.25
N TRP A 229 12.15 -8.84 -17.53
CA TRP A 229 10.94 -8.66 -18.33
C TRP A 229 10.14 -9.98 -18.42
N GLN A 230 10.80 -11.11 -18.71
CA GLN A 230 10.13 -12.41 -18.73
C GLN A 230 9.54 -12.80 -17.37
N SER A 231 10.22 -12.47 -16.26
CA SER A 231 9.69 -12.69 -14.92
C SER A 231 8.43 -11.88 -14.66
N ASP A 232 8.46 -10.58 -14.96
CA ASP A 232 7.33 -9.68 -14.73
C ASP A 232 6.12 -10.07 -15.60
N GLN A 233 6.36 -10.45 -16.86
CA GLN A 233 5.32 -10.95 -17.76
C GLN A 233 4.68 -12.24 -17.25
N ARG A 234 5.45 -13.18 -16.65
CA ARG A 234 4.89 -14.39 -16.04
C ARG A 234 3.94 -14.05 -14.88
N ILE A 235 4.30 -13.08 -14.04
CA ILE A 235 3.44 -12.62 -12.95
C ILE A 235 2.14 -12.00 -13.50
N SER A 236 2.26 -11.07 -14.46
CA SER A 236 1.10 -10.41 -15.07
C SER A 236 0.18 -11.41 -15.79
N GLN A 237 0.73 -12.36 -16.55
CA GLN A 237 -0.04 -13.42 -17.21
C GLN A 237 -0.70 -14.37 -16.21
N ALA A 238 -0.04 -14.72 -15.12
CA ALA A 238 -0.63 -15.57 -14.09
C ALA A 238 -1.82 -14.88 -13.40
N ILE A 239 -1.76 -13.55 -13.22
CA ILE A 239 -2.90 -12.76 -12.74
C ILE A 239 -4.02 -12.72 -13.79
N ALA A 240 -3.68 -12.36 -15.04
CA ALA A 240 -4.67 -12.15 -16.11
C ALA A 240 -5.42 -13.43 -16.51
N SER A 241 -4.69 -14.55 -16.66
CA SER A 241 -5.24 -15.84 -17.14
C SER A 241 -6.31 -16.44 -16.23
N GLN A 242 -6.40 -15.99 -14.98
CA GLN A 242 -7.37 -16.49 -14.00
C GLN A 242 -8.67 -15.67 -13.97
N LEU A 243 -8.77 -14.59 -14.76
CA LEU A 243 -9.83 -13.58 -14.64
C LEU A 243 -10.67 -13.46 -15.91
N GLY A 244 -11.99 -13.53 -15.74
CA GLY A 244 -12.94 -13.14 -16.80
C GLY A 244 -13.08 -11.61 -16.91
N PRO A 245 -13.68 -11.08 -17.98
CA PRO A 245 -13.79 -9.63 -18.22
C PRO A 245 -14.41 -8.85 -17.05
N ALA A 246 -15.46 -9.38 -16.42
CA ALA A 246 -16.09 -8.75 -15.25
C ALA A 246 -15.17 -8.72 -14.02
N GLN A 247 -14.32 -9.73 -13.86
CA GLN A 247 -13.35 -9.80 -12.76
C GLN A 247 -12.18 -8.85 -12.99
N ILE A 248 -11.74 -8.67 -14.23
CA ILE A 248 -10.73 -7.67 -14.61
C ILE A 248 -11.23 -6.26 -14.28
N LEU A 249 -12.48 -5.95 -14.64
CA LEU A 249 -13.11 -4.67 -14.28
C LEU A 249 -13.18 -4.48 -12.77
N LEU A 250 -13.61 -5.51 -12.03
CA LEU A 250 -13.69 -5.44 -10.57
C LEU A 250 -12.31 -5.26 -9.94
N LEU A 251 -11.28 -5.96 -10.44
CA LEU A 251 -9.91 -5.85 -9.96
C LEU A 251 -9.37 -4.44 -10.17
N GLY A 252 -9.42 -3.92 -11.39
CA GLY A 252 -8.90 -2.59 -11.70
C GLY A 252 -9.64 -1.46 -10.97
N LEU A 253 -10.96 -1.56 -10.82
CA LEU A 253 -11.72 -0.62 -9.97
C LEU A 253 -11.33 -0.73 -8.49
N SER A 254 -11.13 -1.95 -7.99
CA SER A 254 -10.79 -2.17 -6.58
C SER A 254 -9.40 -1.66 -6.23
N ALA A 255 -8.41 -1.94 -7.09
CA ALA A 255 -7.05 -1.43 -6.98
C ALA A 255 -7.04 0.10 -7.12
N GLY A 256 -7.56 0.63 -8.23
CA GLY A 256 -7.57 2.06 -8.51
C GLY A 256 -8.34 2.89 -7.47
N ILE A 257 -9.42 2.38 -6.87
CA ILE A 257 -10.12 3.11 -5.79
C ILE A 257 -9.41 2.93 -4.44
N GLY A 258 -9.09 1.70 -4.05
CA GLY A 258 -8.52 1.39 -2.73
C GLY A 258 -7.13 1.99 -2.52
N GLU A 259 -6.25 1.84 -3.51
CA GLU A 259 -4.89 2.33 -3.40
C GLU A 259 -4.85 3.85 -3.47
N GLU A 260 -5.61 4.47 -4.38
CA GLU A 260 -5.60 5.93 -4.54
C GLU A 260 -6.26 6.66 -3.36
N ILE A 261 -7.35 6.15 -2.77
CA ILE A 261 -7.95 6.77 -1.57
C ILE A 261 -6.95 6.80 -0.41
N THR A 262 -6.15 5.74 -0.26
CA THR A 262 -5.18 5.58 0.82
C THR A 262 -3.90 6.36 0.55
N LEU A 263 -3.27 6.13 -0.60
CA LEU A 263 -1.98 6.70 -0.95
C LEU A 263 -2.13 8.17 -1.36
N ARG A 264 -3.02 8.50 -2.30
CA ARG A 264 -3.12 9.84 -2.89
C ARG A 264 -4.06 10.74 -2.10
N GLY A 265 -5.12 10.17 -1.54
CA GLY A 265 -6.06 10.86 -0.65
C GLY A 265 -5.50 11.07 0.76
N ALA A 266 -5.24 9.98 1.48
CA ALA A 266 -4.86 10.07 2.89
C ALA A 266 -3.39 10.48 3.11
N LEU A 267 -2.44 9.80 2.45
CA LEU A 267 -1.00 9.93 2.73
C LEU A 267 -0.29 11.06 1.97
N GLN A 268 -0.48 11.18 0.66
CA GLN A 268 0.25 12.13 -0.19
C GLN A 268 0.16 13.60 0.28
N PRO A 269 -0.98 14.11 0.79
CA PRO A 269 -1.04 15.50 1.27
C PRO A 269 -0.14 15.77 2.48
N ARG A 270 0.28 14.70 3.19
CA ARG A 270 1.13 14.77 4.37
C ARG A 270 2.59 14.36 4.07
N LEU A 271 2.80 13.41 3.17
CA LEU A 271 4.13 12.86 2.83
C LEU A 271 4.78 13.48 1.58
N GLY A 272 3.97 14.12 0.73
CA GLY A 272 4.40 14.55 -0.59
C GLY A 272 4.45 13.40 -1.61
N ILE A 273 4.71 13.75 -2.87
CA ILE A 273 4.60 12.83 -4.01
C ILE A 273 5.65 11.72 -3.94
N VAL A 274 6.91 12.06 -3.63
CA VAL A 274 8.04 11.13 -3.71
C VAL A 274 7.89 9.97 -2.72
N VAL A 275 7.69 10.28 -1.43
CA VAL A 275 7.59 9.24 -0.40
C VAL A 275 6.35 8.36 -0.61
N THR A 276 5.22 8.95 -1.01
CA THR A 276 4.02 8.16 -1.35
C THR A 276 4.23 7.27 -2.56
N SER A 277 4.97 7.71 -3.58
CA SER A 277 5.25 6.89 -4.77
C SER A 277 6.25 5.78 -4.48
N LEU A 278 7.21 6.01 -3.58
CA LEU A 278 8.09 4.97 -3.05
C LEU A 278 7.29 3.91 -2.26
N LEU A 279 6.34 4.34 -1.42
CA LEU A 279 5.44 3.41 -0.74
C LEU A 279 4.58 2.61 -1.73
N PHE A 280 4.08 3.27 -2.77
CA PHE A 280 3.30 2.60 -3.82
C PHE A 280 4.11 1.49 -4.50
N ALA A 281 5.34 1.77 -4.92
CA ALA A 281 6.23 0.76 -5.49
C ALA A 281 6.62 -0.33 -4.46
N ALA A 282 6.81 0.04 -3.20
CA ALA A 282 7.13 -0.90 -2.12
C ALA A 282 6.02 -1.91 -1.81
N LEU A 283 4.78 -1.67 -2.23
CA LEU A 283 3.68 -2.63 -2.11
C LEU A 283 3.67 -3.67 -3.26
N HIS A 284 4.52 -3.48 -4.27
CA HIS A 284 4.54 -4.27 -5.50
C HIS A 284 5.79 -5.18 -5.59
N VAL A 285 6.19 -5.75 -4.45
CA VAL A 285 7.40 -6.60 -4.31
C VAL A 285 7.35 -7.92 -5.10
N GLN A 286 6.20 -8.29 -5.66
CA GLN A 286 6.07 -9.43 -6.56
C GLN A 286 6.70 -9.20 -7.94
N TYR A 287 6.95 -7.94 -8.32
CA TYR A 287 7.63 -7.61 -9.57
C TYR A 287 9.14 -7.49 -9.35
N SER A 288 9.90 -7.62 -10.43
CA SER A 288 11.34 -7.37 -10.44
C SER A 288 11.68 -5.96 -9.93
N TRP A 289 12.92 -5.74 -9.52
CA TRP A 289 13.36 -4.40 -9.12
C TRP A 289 13.13 -3.35 -10.22
N PHE A 290 13.21 -3.75 -11.50
CA PHE A 290 12.92 -2.87 -12.62
C PHE A 290 11.41 -2.61 -12.74
N GLY A 291 10.58 -3.64 -12.61
CA GLY A 291 9.12 -3.51 -12.56
C GLY A 291 8.66 -2.59 -11.42
N MET A 292 9.24 -2.72 -10.22
CA MET A 292 9.00 -1.80 -9.11
C MET A 292 9.43 -0.36 -9.44
N MET A 293 10.53 -0.17 -10.19
CA MET A 293 10.92 1.15 -10.68
C MET A 293 9.89 1.73 -11.66
N VAL A 294 9.34 0.91 -12.56
CA VAL A 294 8.26 1.35 -13.47
C VAL A 294 7.06 1.82 -12.66
N ILE A 295 6.63 1.01 -11.68
CA ILE A 295 5.51 1.34 -10.78
C ILE A 295 5.79 2.62 -9.97
N LEU A 296 7.04 2.85 -9.54
CA LEU A 296 7.44 4.11 -8.92
C LEU A 296 7.19 5.31 -9.86
N VAL A 297 7.58 5.21 -11.13
CA VAL A 297 7.36 6.26 -12.13
C VAL A 297 5.88 6.50 -12.38
N LEU A 298 5.08 5.43 -12.56
CA LEU A 298 3.62 5.56 -12.68
C LEU A 298 3.03 6.21 -11.42
N GLY A 299 3.53 5.85 -10.24
CA GLY A 299 3.12 6.42 -8.97
C GLY A 299 3.40 7.92 -8.86
N LEU A 300 4.54 8.38 -9.39
CA LEU A 300 4.87 9.81 -9.48
C LEU A 300 3.89 10.56 -10.38
N ILE A 301 3.54 9.98 -11.54
CA ILE A 301 2.57 10.56 -12.48
C ILE A 301 1.20 10.68 -11.83
N LEU A 302 0.68 9.60 -11.23
CA LEU A 302 -0.59 9.59 -10.49
C LEU A 302 -0.57 10.63 -9.36
N GLY A 303 0.55 10.76 -8.64
CA GLY A 303 0.69 11.76 -7.60
C GLY A 303 0.67 13.20 -8.13
N ILE A 304 1.26 13.46 -9.30
CA ILE A 304 1.16 14.76 -9.98
C ILE A 304 -0.29 15.04 -10.40
N ILE A 305 -0.98 14.04 -10.98
CA ILE A 305 -2.39 14.15 -11.34
C ILE A 305 -3.21 14.56 -10.11
N ARG A 306 -3.12 13.81 -8.99
CA ARG A 306 -3.84 14.17 -7.75
C ARG A 306 -3.46 15.56 -7.22
N LYS A 307 -2.21 16.00 -7.38
CA LYS A 307 -1.80 17.35 -6.94
C LYS A 307 -2.44 18.44 -7.78
N ARG A 308 -2.66 18.20 -9.07
CA ARG A 308 -3.21 19.17 -10.04
C ARG A 308 -4.73 19.11 -10.15
N THR A 309 -5.37 18.00 -9.80
CA THR A 309 -6.82 17.81 -9.94
C THR A 309 -7.49 17.33 -8.65
N SER A 310 -7.67 16.01 -8.48
CA SER A 310 -8.32 15.39 -7.33
C SER A 310 -7.92 13.93 -7.21
N THR A 311 -8.21 13.31 -6.06
CA THR A 311 -8.01 11.87 -5.87
C THR A 311 -8.96 11.08 -6.76
N THR A 312 -10.17 11.59 -7.00
CA THR A 312 -11.14 10.96 -7.92
C THR A 312 -10.61 10.85 -9.35
N VAL A 313 -9.88 11.85 -9.85
CA VAL A 313 -9.25 11.76 -11.19
C VAL A 313 -8.15 10.71 -11.20
N ALA A 314 -7.30 10.66 -10.16
CA ALA A 314 -6.25 9.65 -10.05
C ALA A 314 -6.83 8.22 -9.97
N MET A 315 -7.93 8.02 -9.22
CA MET A 315 -8.67 6.75 -9.19
C MET A 315 -9.12 6.31 -10.57
N VAL A 316 -9.71 7.21 -11.36
CA VAL A 316 -10.17 6.89 -12.72
C VAL A 316 -9.00 6.53 -13.63
N VAL A 317 -7.93 7.33 -13.59
CA VAL A 317 -6.74 7.08 -14.42
C VAL A 317 -6.14 5.73 -14.09
N HIS A 318 -5.93 5.45 -12.80
CA HIS A 318 -5.35 4.20 -12.33
C HIS A 318 -6.24 3.00 -12.69
N ALA A 319 -7.53 3.05 -12.33
CA ALA A 319 -8.44 1.94 -12.58
C ALA A 319 -8.59 1.63 -14.08
N VAL A 320 -8.74 2.66 -14.92
CA VAL A 320 -8.88 2.45 -16.37
C VAL A 320 -7.57 1.94 -16.97
N TYR A 321 -6.44 2.48 -16.54
CA TYR A 321 -5.13 2.00 -16.98
C TYR A 321 -4.93 0.51 -16.65
N ASP A 322 -5.20 0.09 -15.41
CA ASP A 322 -5.04 -1.30 -14.98
C ASP A 322 -5.96 -2.25 -15.77
N VAL A 323 -7.22 -1.86 -15.96
CA VAL A 323 -8.17 -2.63 -16.78
C VAL A 323 -7.61 -2.84 -18.19
N LEU A 324 -7.14 -1.77 -18.83
CA LEU A 324 -6.60 -1.85 -20.20
C LEU A 324 -5.30 -2.65 -20.25
N ALA A 325 -4.42 -2.51 -19.27
CA ALA A 325 -3.16 -3.23 -19.19
C ALA A 325 -3.38 -4.74 -19.06
N VAL A 326 -4.32 -5.15 -18.20
CA VAL A 326 -4.68 -6.57 -18.02
C VAL A 326 -5.35 -7.14 -19.27
N PHE A 327 -6.20 -6.38 -19.96
CA PHE A 327 -6.78 -6.83 -21.24
C PHE A 327 -5.74 -6.96 -22.37
N ALA A 328 -4.61 -6.25 -22.27
CA ALA A 328 -3.55 -6.28 -23.25
C ALA A 328 -2.48 -7.37 -22.99
N THR A 329 -2.56 -8.08 -21.86
CA THR A 329 -1.64 -9.15 -21.45
C THR A 329 -2.04 -10.49 -22.07
#